data_AF-A0A6G3PJC4-F1
#
_entry.id   AF-A0A6G3PJC4-F1
#
_cell.length_a   1.000
_cell.length_b   1.000
_cell.length_c   1.000
_cell.angle_alpha   90.00
_cell.angle_beta   90.00
_cell.angle_gamma   90.00
#
_symmetry.space_group_name_H-M   'P 1'
#
loop_
_entity.id
_entity.type
_entity.pdbx_description
1 polymer ?
#
loop_
_entity_poly.entity_id
_entity_poly.type
_entity_poly.pdbx_seq_one_letter_code
_entity_poly.pdbx_strand_id
1 'polypeptide(L)'
;MSEESAVLVIVDGANVVGSVPDGWWRDRRGAAERLRDALVRRAEEGLPGLPGPLDLVLVVEGAARGVASVPGVRVASAPGSGDDLITELAAG
;
A
#
# COMPACT_ATOMS: atom_id res chain seq x y z
N MET A 1 -17.67 8.55 22.29
CA MET A 1 -16.30 8.10 22.12
C MET A 1 -15.91 8.51 20.71
N SER A 2 -15.07 9.52 20.56
CA SER A 2 -14.51 9.82 19.24
C SER A 2 -13.78 8.57 18.79
N GLU A 3 -14.13 8.03 17.62
CA GLU A 3 -13.25 7.07 16.95
C GLU A 3 -11.94 7.82 16.72
N GLU A 4 -10.92 7.48 17.49
CA GLU A 4 -9.58 7.92 17.20
C GLU A 4 -9.26 7.30 15.84
N SER A 5 -9.29 8.14 14.79
CA SER A 5 -9.05 7.69 13.43
C SER A 5 -7.72 6.94 13.43
N ALA A 6 -7.74 5.69 12.98
CA ALA A 6 -6.53 4.90 12.81
C ALA A 6 -5.51 5.72 12.00
N VAL A 7 -4.23 5.57 12.35
CA VAL A 7 -3.18 6.29 11.61
C VAL A 7 -3.16 5.78 10.18
N LEU A 8 -3.31 6.71 9.24
CA LEU A 8 -3.21 6.43 7.81
C LEU A 8 -1.75 6.19 7.43
N VAL A 9 -1.49 5.03 6.82
CA VAL A 9 -0.19 4.68 6.24
C VAL A 9 -0.38 4.41 4.75
N ILE A 10 0.24 5.28 3.95
CA ILE A 10 0.25 5.17 2.49
C ILE A 10 1.57 4.56 2.06
N VAL A 11 1.52 3.46 1.32
CA VAL A 11 2.67 2.69 0.86
C VAL A 11 2.83 2.89 -0.64
N ASP A 12 3.98 3.41 -1.07
CA ASP A 12 4.39 3.36 -2.47
C ASP A 12 4.76 1.92 -2.85
N GLY A 13 3.88 1.26 -3.60
CA GLY A 13 4.07 -0.12 -4.00
C GLY A 13 5.25 -0.31 -4.95
N ALA A 14 5.52 0.63 -5.85
CA ALA A 14 6.60 0.50 -6.83
C ALA A 14 7.96 0.65 -6.14
N ASN A 15 8.10 1.60 -5.21
CA ASN A 15 9.31 1.78 -4.43
C ASN A 15 9.60 0.58 -3.51
N VAL A 16 8.59 0.09 -2.78
CA VAL A 16 8.77 -1.03 -1.84
C VAL A 16 9.10 -2.32 -2.58
N VAL A 17 8.36 -2.66 -3.64
CA VAL A 17 8.70 -3.83 -4.50
C VAL A 17 10.09 -3.65 -5.10
N GLY A 18 10.44 -2.43 -5.52
CA GLY A 18 11.73 -2.09 -6.10
C GLY A 18 12.94 -2.28 -5.18
N SER A 19 12.74 -2.32 -3.86
CA SER A 19 13.81 -2.36 -2.86
C SER A 19 14.57 -3.70 -2.79
N VAL A 20 13.98 -4.78 -3.31
CA VAL A 20 14.58 -6.13 -3.32
C VAL A 20 14.64 -6.66 -4.76
N PRO A 21 15.81 -7.08 -5.27
CA PRO A 21 15.95 -7.59 -6.64
C PRO A 21 15.49 -9.05 -6.76
N ASP A 22 14.23 -9.32 -6.46
CA ASP A 22 13.63 -10.67 -6.41
C ASP A 22 13.06 -11.17 -7.76
N GLY A 23 13.22 -10.39 -8.83
CA GLY A 23 12.65 -10.70 -10.14
C GLY A 23 11.33 -10.02 -10.45
N TRP A 24 10.85 -9.08 -9.61
CA TRP A 24 9.58 -8.36 -9.77
C TRP A 24 9.33 -7.78 -11.18
N TRP A 25 10.38 -7.49 -11.96
CA TRP A 25 10.24 -6.89 -13.29
C TRP A 25 9.54 -7.81 -14.28
N ARG A 26 9.56 -9.12 -14.03
CA ARG A 26 8.88 -10.12 -14.86
C ARG A 26 7.37 -10.18 -14.61
N ASP A 27 6.93 -9.83 -13.40
CA ASP A 27 5.54 -9.85 -12.99
C ASP A 27 5.27 -8.76 -11.95
N ARG A 28 4.99 -7.55 -12.47
CA ARG A 28 4.75 -6.35 -11.66
C ARG A 28 3.48 -6.48 -10.81
N ARG A 29 2.42 -7.06 -11.39
CA ARG A 29 1.13 -7.23 -10.72
C ARG A 29 1.27 -8.23 -9.58
N GLY A 30 1.83 -9.42 -9.85
CA GLY A 30 2.01 -10.42 -8.81
C GLY A 30 2.96 -9.95 -7.70
N ALA A 31 3.97 -9.14 -8.01
CA ALA A 31 4.81 -8.52 -6.97
C ALA A 31 4.02 -7.58 -6.05
N ALA A 32 3.15 -6.73 -6.63
CA ALA A 32 2.27 -5.86 -5.85
C ALA A 32 1.21 -6.65 -5.03
N GLU A 33 0.67 -7.75 -5.56
CA GLU A 33 -0.23 -8.64 -4.82
C GLU A 33 0.47 -9.27 -3.60
N ARG A 34 1.69 -9.78 -3.78
CA ARG A 34 2.48 -10.33 -2.67
C ARG A 34 2.77 -9.27 -1.60
N LEU A 35 3.07 -8.03 -2.00
CA LEU A 35 3.24 -6.92 -1.06
C LEU A 35 1.93 -6.62 -0.31
N ARG A 36 0.80 -6.49 -1.01
CA ARG A 36 -0.52 -6.27 -0.40
C ARG A 36 -0.81 -7.32 0.67
N ASP A 37 -0.61 -8.60 0.34
CA ASP A 37 -0.92 -9.70 1.26
C ASP A 37 0.01 -9.70 2.49
N ALA A 38 1.27 -9.27 2.34
CA ALA A 38 2.19 -9.09 3.45
C ALA A 38 1.80 -7.93 4.38
N LEU A 39 1.15 -6.90 3.84
CA LEU A 39 0.69 -5.72 4.60
C LEU A 39 -0.54 -6.00 5.48
N VAL A 40 -1.34 -7.03 5.19
CA VAL A 40 -2.55 -7.37 5.97
C VAL A 40 -2.25 -7.52 7.46
N ARG A 41 -1.19 -8.26 7.82
CA ARG A 41 -0.78 -8.40 9.24
C ARG A 41 -0.37 -7.07 9.87
N ARG A 42 0.22 -6.17 9.08
CA ARG A 42 0.63 -4.83 9.56
C ARG A 42 -0.56 -3.91 9.80
N ALA A 43 -1.69 -4.12 9.11
CA ALA A 43 -2.91 -3.37 9.38
C ALA A 43 -3.38 -3.56 10.83
N GLU A 44 -3.26 -4.77 11.36
CA GLU A 44 -3.69 -5.12 12.70
C GLU A 44 -2.59 -4.87 13.75
N GLU A 45 -1.36 -5.31 13.47
CA GLU A 45 -0.26 -5.27 14.43
C GLU A 45 0.41 -3.89 14.54
N GLY A 46 0.34 -3.09 13.48
CA GLY A 46 1.13 -1.87 13.33
C GLY A 46 2.53 -2.09 12.75
N LEU A 47 3.33 -1.03 12.80
CA LEU A 47 4.73 -0.98 12.37
C LEU A 47 5.63 -0.69 13.58
N PRO A 48 6.96 -0.92 13.49
CA PRO A 48 7.88 -0.51 14.55
C PRO A 48 7.73 0.97 14.89
N GLY A 49 7.37 1.28 16.14
CA GLY A 49 7.12 2.66 16.60
C GLY A 49 5.76 3.23 16.26
N LEU A 50 4.89 2.48 15.58
CA LEU A 50 3.53 2.89 15.23
C LEU A 50 2.54 1.73 15.51
N PRO A 51 1.91 1.69 16.70
CA PRO A 51 1.01 0.62 17.07
C PRO A 51 -0.24 0.61 16.19
N GLY A 52 -0.78 -0.58 15.92
CA GLY A 52 -2.04 -0.73 15.20
C GLY A 52 -3.29 -0.44 16.06
N PRO A 53 -4.49 -0.42 15.44
CA PRO A 53 -4.73 -0.69 14.02
C PRO A 53 -4.35 0.50 13.10
N LEU A 54 -3.91 0.20 11.88
CA LEU A 54 -3.55 1.17 10.84
C LEU A 54 -4.59 1.17 9.71
N ASP A 55 -4.89 2.35 9.16
CA ASP A 55 -5.55 2.45 7.85
C ASP A 55 -4.48 2.35 6.76
N LEU A 56 -4.36 1.19 6.12
CA LEU A 56 -3.31 0.92 5.13
C LEU A 56 -3.82 1.10 3.70
N VAL A 57 -3.08 1.91 2.94
CA VAL A 57 -3.29 2.11 1.51
C VAL A 57 -2.04 1.71 0.75
N LEU A 58 -2.17 0.75 -0.16
CA LEU A 58 -1.14 0.44 -1.14
C LEU A 58 -1.42 1.20 -2.44
N VAL A 59 -0.51 2.09 -2.82
CA VAL A 59 -0.56 2.79 -4.11
C VAL A 59 0.15 1.94 -5.17
N VAL A 60 -0.56 1.67 -6.26
CA VAL A 60 -0.02 0.93 -7.42
C VAL A 60 -0.12 1.77 -8.69
N GLU A 61 0.84 1.60 -9.59
CA GLU A 61 0.92 2.34 -10.85
C GLU A 61 1.28 1.42 -12.02
N GLY A 62 1.16 1.94 -13.24
CA GLY A 62 1.60 1.25 -14.46
C GLY A 62 1.08 -0.18 -14.61
N ALA A 63 1.99 -1.14 -14.77
CA ALA A 63 1.67 -2.56 -14.99
C ALA A 63 1.14 -3.28 -13.73
N ALA A 64 1.25 -2.68 -12.55
CA ALA A 64 0.67 -3.20 -11.32
C ALA A 64 -0.79 -2.74 -11.11
N ARG A 65 -1.34 -1.89 -11.98
CA ARG A 65 -2.77 -1.52 -11.90
C ARG A 65 -3.69 -2.73 -12.05
N GLY A 66 -4.83 -2.67 -11.38
CA GLY A 66 -5.84 -3.74 -11.33
C GLY A 66 -5.64 -4.73 -10.19
N VAL A 67 -4.65 -4.55 -9.32
CA VAL A 67 -4.57 -5.26 -8.03
C VAL A 67 -5.78 -4.87 -7.18
N ALA A 68 -6.53 -5.87 -6.73
CA ALA A 68 -7.71 -5.65 -5.90
C ALA A 68 -7.33 -5.41 -4.43
N SER A 69 -8.14 -4.61 -3.73
CA SER A 69 -8.10 -4.50 -2.27
C SER A 69 -8.49 -5.81 -1.59
N VAL A 70 -8.03 -5.99 -0.36
CA VAL A 70 -8.41 -7.10 0.53
C VAL A 70 -8.77 -6.53 1.91
N PRO A 71 -9.47 -7.28 2.78
CA PRO A 71 -9.69 -6.84 4.17
C PRO A 71 -8.37 -6.42 4.83
N GLY A 72 -8.36 -5.22 5.43
CA GLY A 72 -7.19 -4.63 6.09
C GLY A 72 -6.25 -3.82 5.19
N VAL A 73 -6.32 -3.94 3.86
CA VAL A 73 -5.47 -3.17 2.92
C VAL A 73 -6.25 -2.68 1.72
N ARG A 74 -6.44 -1.35 1.66
CA ARG A 74 -7.01 -0.69 0.48
C ARG A 74 -5.94 -0.53 -0.59
N VAL A 75 -6.29 -0.81 -1.84
CA VAL A 75 -5.40 -0.56 -2.99
C VAL A 75 -5.93 0.63 -3.78
N ALA A 76 -5.06 1.59 -4.09
CA ALA A 76 -5.37 2.75 -4.91
C ALA A 76 -4.51 2.73 -6.18
N SER A 77 -5.15 2.75 -7.35
CA SER A 77 -4.44 2.72 -8.64
C SER A 77 -4.21 4.14 -9.17
N ALA A 78 -2.95 4.56 -9.27
CA ALA A 78 -2.58 5.85 -9.83
C ALA A 78 -2.84 5.89 -11.34
N PRO A 79 -3.58 6.90 -11.85
CA PRO A 79 -3.78 7.06 -13.30
C PRO A 79 -2.45 7.40 -14.01
N GLY A 80 -1.60 8.18 -13.33
CA GLY A 80 -0.24 8.56 -13.74
C GLY A 80 0.79 8.08 -12.72
N SER A 81 1.49 9.04 -12.10
CA SER A 81 2.51 8.80 -11.07
C SER A 81 1.91 8.38 -9.74
N GLY A 82 2.56 7.45 -9.03
CA GLY A 82 2.26 7.12 -7.65
C GLY A 82 2.35 8.33 -6.70
N ASP A 83 3.36 9.19 -6.87
CA ASP A 83 3.61 10.34 -6.00
C ASP A 83 2.45 11.35 -5.97
N ASP A 84 1.84 11.59 -7.12
CA ASP A 84 0.70 12.51 -7.26
C ASP A 84 -0.50 11.99 -6.46
N LEU A 85 -0.78 10.68 -6.57
CA LEU A 85 -1.86 10.04 -5.83
C LEU A 85 -1.56 9.94 -4.33
N ILE A 86 -0.29 9.73 -3.94
CA ILE A 86 0.12 9.76 -2.52
C ILE A 86 -0.16 11.15 -1.93
N THR A 87 0.19 12.21 -2.66
CA THR A 87 -0.06 13.59 -2.23
C THR A 87 -1.56 13.88 -2.09
N GLU A 88 -2.37 13.45 -3.05
CA GLU A 88 -3.84 13.57 -3.01
C GLU A 88 -4.43 12.84 -1.79
N LEU A 89 -4.03 11.58 -1.57
CA LEU A 89 -4.50 10.78 -0.44
C LEU A 89 -4.08 11.34 0.92
N ALA A 90 -2.90 11.96 1.00
CA ALA A 90 -2.40 12.57 2.24
C ALA A 90 -3.07 13.91 2.57
N ALA A 91 -3.70 14.57 1.58
CA ALA A 91 -4.32 15.89 1.77
C ALA A 91 -5.64 15.85 2.55
N GLY A 92 -6.34 14.70 2.56
CA GLY A 92 -7.62 14.51 3.28
C GLY A 92 -8.85 14.91 2.48
#